data_AF-A0A1F5CNH5-F1
#
_entry.id   AF-A0A1F5CNH5-F1
#
_cell.length_a   1.000
_cell.length_b   1.000
_cell.length_c   1.000
_cell.angle_alpha   90.00
_cell.angle_beta   90.00
_cell.angle_gamma   90.00
#
_symmetry.space_group_name_H-M   'P 1'
#
loop_
_entity.id
_entity.type
_entity.pdbx_description
1 polymer ?
#
loop_
_entity_poly.entity_id
_entity_poly.type
_entity_poly.pdbx_seq_one_letter_code
_entity_poly.pdbx_strand_id
1 'polypeptide(L)'
;MDPRIGLIGRLKLVLNGYVYLGDRAEPDWKRPLPFYLFKCPVHGYVEGYPRGYEDTLVCPMCIEEIEEEWEKKAHVNALLLDSANEAIRAVET
;
A
#
# COMPACT_ATOMS: atom_id res chain seq x y z
N MET A 1 -21.30 -2.82 -2.86
CA MET A 1 -20.92 -3.82 -1.83
C MET A 1 -20.52 -5.09 -2.54
N ASP A 2 -19.40 -5.70 -2.16
CA ASP A 2 -18.79 -6.82 -2.89
C ASP A 2 -19.70 -8.07 -2.86
N PRO A 3 -20.10 -8.64 -4.02
CA PRO A 3 -20.97 -9.82 -4.08
C PRO A 3 -20.28 -11.11 -3.60
N ARG A 4 -18.96 -11.11 -3.44
CA ARG A 4 -18.16 -12.27 -3.00
C ARG A 4 -18.31 -12.57 -1.51
N ILE A 5 -18.83 -11.64 -0.71
CA ILE A 5 -19.06 -11.79 0.73
C ILE A 5 -20.55 -11.95 1.06
N GLY A 6 -20.92 -13.18 1.43
CA GLY A 6 -22.24 -13.49 1.97
C GLY A 6 -22.53 -12.75 3.29
N LEU A 7 -23.77 -12.83 3.77
CA LEU A 7 -24.23 -12.12 4.99
C LEU A 7 -23.35 -12.39 6.22
N ILE A 8 -22.85 -13.62 6.37
CA ILE A 8 -21.95 -14.01 7.46
C ILE A 8 -20.58 -13.34 7.32
N GLY A 9 -20.06 -13.22 6.09
CA GLY A 9 -18.84 -12.46 5.81
C GLY A 9 -18.99 -10.99 6.16
N ARG A 10 -20.17 -10.39 5.92
CA ARG A 10 -20.45 -9.01 6.32
C ARG A 10 -20.36 -8.81 7.83
N LEU A 11 -20.92 -9.74 8.61
CA LEU A 11 -20.86 -9.66 10.07
C LEU A 11 -19.42 -9.81 10.58
N LYS A 12 -18.64 -10.74 10.00
CA LYS A 12 -17.21 -10.91 10.32
C LYS A 12 -16.38 -9.66 9.98
N LEU A 13 -16.67 -8.99 8.86
CA LEU A 13 -16.02 -7.72 8.51
C LEU A 13 -16.30 -6.62 9.53
N VAL A 14 -17.54 -6.54 10.04
CA VAL A 14 -17.89 -5.54 11.05
C VAL A 14 -17.25 -5.84 12.40
N LEU A 15 -17.14 -7.12 12.78
CA LEU A 15 -16.61 -7.54 14.09
C LEU A 15 -15.07 -7.61 14.13
N ASN A 16 -14.44 -8.22 13.13
CA ASN A 16 -13.00 -8.47 13.10
C ASN A 16 -12.23 -7.48 12.20
N GLY A 17 -12.93 -6.70 11.38
CA GLY A 17 -12.31 -5.76 10.43
C GLY A 17 -11.78 -6.40 9.14
N TYR A 18 -11.72 -7.74 9.06
CA TYR A 18 -11.25 -8.49 7.88
C TYR A 18 -11.99 -9.82 7.67
N VAL A 19 -11.99 -10.30 6.42
CA VAL A 19 -12.52 -11.59 5.97
C VAL A 19 -11.56 -12.23 4.98
N TYR A 20 -11.27 -13.51 5.18
CA TYR A 20 -10.51 -14.30 4.23
C TYR A 20 -11.34 -14.58 2.96
N LEU A 21 -10.78 -14.25 1.79
CA LEU A 21 -11.43 -14.46 0.49
C LEU A 21 -11.02 -15.78 -0.18
N GLY A 22 -9.84 -16.30 0.16
CA GLY A 22 -9.29 -17.50 -0.46
C GLY A 22 -7.83 -17.32 -0.84
N ASP A 23 -7.21 -18.45 -1.19
CA ASP A 23 -5.86 -18.46 -1.73
C ASP A 23 -5.90 -18.24 -3.24
N ARG A 24 -5.07 -17.33 -3.75
CA ARG A 24 -4.82 -17.23 -5.19
C ARG A 24 -3.45 -17.82 -5.48
N ALA A 25 -3.37 -18.55 -6.59
CA ALA A 25 -2.12 -19.05 -7.13
C ALA A 25 -2.02 -18.56 -8.57
N GLU A 26 -0.89 -17.92 -8.88
CA GLU A 26 -0.54 -17.49 -10.23
C GLU A 26 0.63 -18.36 -10.72
N PRO A 27 0.77 -18.62 -12.03
CA PRO A 27 1.79 -19.54 -12.54
C PRO A 27 3.22 -19.19 -12.12
N ASP A 28 3.50 -17.89 -11.93
CA ASP A 28 4.83 -17.39 -11.54
C ASP A 28 5.05 -17.35 -10.01
N TRP A 29 4.08 -17.80 -9.20
CA TRP A 29 4.19 -17.78 -7.75
C TRP A 29 4.74 -19.09 -7.21
N LYS A 30 5.78 -19.00 -6.36
CA LYS A 30 6.33 -20.20 -5.67
C LYS A 30 5.34 -20.88 -4.74
N ARG A 31 4.39 -20.13 -4.18
CA ARG A 31 3.36 -20.61 -3.25
C ARG A 31 2.06 -19.79 -3.42
N PRO A 32 0.89 -20.40 -3.19
CA PRO A 32 -0.37 -19.66 -3.14
C PRO A 32 -0.32 -18.60 -2.04
N LEU A 33 -0.85 -17.41 -2.34
CA LEU A 33 -0.94 -16.31 -1.36
C LEU A 33 -2.37 -16.19 -0.83
N PRO A 34 -2.55 -16.07 0.50
CA PRO A 34 -3.86 -15.88 1.10
C PRO A 34 -4.33 -14.44 0.92
N PHE A 35 -5.50 -14.27 0.29
CA PHE A 35 -6.13 -12.95 0.13
C PHE A 35 -7.18 -12.71 1.19
N TYR A 36 -7.18 -11.48 1.71
CA TYR A 36 -8.13 -10.99 2.69
C TYR A 36 -8.80 -9.71 2.17
N LEU A 37 -10.08 -9.58 2.47
CA LEU A 37 -10.84 -8.34 2.32
C LEU A 37 -10.91 -7.67 3.68
N PHE A 38 -10.48 -6.41 3.78
CA PHE A 38 -10.54 -5.66 5.02
C PHE A 38 -10.98 -4.22 4.77
N LYS A 39 -11.35 -3.52 5.84
CA LYS A 39 -11.77 -2.12 5.75
C LYS A 39 -10.59 -1.19 6.07
N CYS A 40 -10.05 -0.52 5.05
CA CYS A 40 -9.19 0.65 5.19
C CYS A 40 -10.02 1.84 5.71
N PRO A 41 -9.52 2.61 6.70
CA PRO A 41 -10.21 3.81 7.19
C PRO A 41 -10.31 4.93 6.15
N VAL A 42 -9.37 4.98 5.19
CA VAL A 42 -9.29 6.01 4.14
C VAL A 42 -10.03 5.57 2.88
N HIS A 43 -9.73 4.37 2.37
CA HIS A 43 -10.21 3.91 1.05
C HIS A 43 -11.41 2.95 1.11
N GLY A 44 -11.91 2.61 2.30
CA GLY A 44 -13.05 1.70 2.45
C GLY A 44 -12.66 0.22 2.31
N TYR A 45 -13.43 -0.57 1.58
CA TYR A 45 -13.17 -2.02 1.46
C TYR A 45 -12.12 -2.31 0.40
N VAL A 46 -11.02 -2.95 0.79
CA VAL A 46 -9.89 -3.25 -0.07
C VAL A 46 -9.47 -4.71 0.07
N GLU A 47 -9.03 -5.30 -1.03
CA GLU A 47 -8.43 -6.64 -1.04
C GLU A 47 -6.90 -6.52 -0.93
N GLY A 48 -6.31 -7.36 -0.10
CA GLY A 48 -4.87 -7.40 0.09
C GLY A 48 -4.42 -8.72 0.70
N TYR A 49 -3.12 -8.96 0.64
CA TYR A 49 -2.48 -10.11 1.28
C TYR A 49 -1.47 -9.59 2.32
N PRO A 50 -1.15 -10.39 3.35
CA PRO A 50 -0.16 -10.03 4.36
C PRO A 50 1.19 -9.77 3.69
N ARG A 51 1.80 -8.62 3.98
CA ARG A 51 3.11 -8.23 3.44
C ARG A 51 4.13 -8.06 4.55
N GLY A 52 5.37 -8.45 4.25
CA GLY A 52 6.52 -8.27 5.14
C GLY A 52 6.71 -9.40 6.16
N TYR A 53 7.64 -9.19 7.08
CA TYR A 53 8.00 -10.17 8.13
C TYR A 53 6.95 -10.29 9.24
N GLU A 54 6.12 -9.25 9.40
CA GLU A 54 5.09 -9.17 10.46
C GLU A 54 3.69 -9.57 9.98
N ASP A 55 3.55 -10.02 8.72
CA ASP A 55 2.26 -10.41 8.14
C ASP A 55 1.15 -9.35 8.27
N THR A 56 1.52 -8.08 8.13
CA THR A 56 0.59 -6.95 8.29
C THR A 56 -0.28 -6.78 7.04
N LEU A 57 -1.59 -6.67 7.24
CA LEU A 57 -2.53 -6.29 6.19
C LEU A 57 -2.48 -4.78 5.97
N VAL A 58 -1.85 -4.36 4.88
CA VAL A 58 -1.71 -2.95 4.51
C VAL A 58 -2.49 -2.64 3.25
N CYS A 59 -3.25 -1.55 3.27
CA CYS A 59 -4.02 -1.10 2.11
C CYS A 59 -3.08 -0.78 0.94
N PRO A 60 -3.23 -1.42 -0.23
CA PRO A 60 -2.35 -1.17 -1.38
C PRO A 60 -2.43 0.28 -1.86
N MET A 61 -3.62 0.88 -1.83
CA MET A 61 -3.85 2.29 -2.21
C MET A 61 -3.09 3.25 -1.29
N CYS A 62 -3.13 3.04 0.04
CA CYS A 62 -2.36 3.86 0.97
C CYS A 62 -0.85 3.78 0.70
N ILE A 63 -0.34 2.60 0.32
CA ILE A 63 1.08 2.45 0.01
C ILE A 63 1.44 3.25 -1.23
N GLU A 64 0.66 3.09 -2.30
CA GLU A 64 0.88 3.81 -3.56
C GLU A 64 0.85 5.33 -3.35
N GLU A 65 -0.09 5.84 -2.56
CA GLU A 65 -0.14 7.26 -2.20
C GLU A 65 1.11 7.73 -1.43
N ILE A 66 1.60 6.93 -0.48
CA ILE A 66 2.81 7.24 0.29
C ILE A 66 4.05 7.22 -0.62
N GLU A 67 4.16 6.22 -1.50
CA GLU A 67 5.25 6.10 -2.46
C GLU A 67 5.29 7.30 -3.41
N GLU A 68 4.15 7.69 -3.97
CA GLU A 68 4.04 8.89 -4.79
C GLU A 68 4.46 10.17 -4.04
N GLU A 69 4.04 10.33 -2.78
CA GLU A 69 4.46 11.48 -1.97
C GLU A 69 5.96 11.50 -1.74
N TRP A 70 6.57 10.34 -1.48
CA TRP A 70 8.00 10.23 -1.24
C TRP A 70 8.81 10.51 -2.50
N GLU A 71 8.36 10.03 -3.66
CA GLU A 71 8.97 10.34 -4.95
C GLU A 71 8.92 11.84 -5.25
N LYS A 72 7.77 12.49 -5.03
CA LYS A 72 7.62 13.95 -5.19
C LYS A 72 8.57 14.70 -4.26
N LYS A 73 8.67 14.30 -3.00
CA LYS A 73 9.60 14.90 -2.02
C LYS A 73 11.06 14.68 -2.41
N ALA A 74 11.42 13.49 -2.87
CA ALA A 74 12.77 13.17 -3.33
C ALA A 74 13.16 14.02 -4.55
N HIS A 75 12.24 14.17 -5.50
CA HIS A 75 12.46 15.02 -6.67
C HIS A 75 12.69 16.49 -6.30
N VAL A 76 11.84 17.05 -5.43
CA VAL A 76 12.02 18.44 -4.95
C VAL A 76 13.33 18.59 -4.19
N ASN A 77 13.68 17.63 -3.33
CA ASN A 77 14.92 17.70 -2.56
C ASN A 77 16.16 17.64 -3.47
N ALA A 78 16.14 16.82 -4.52
CA ALA A 78 17.21 16.79 -5.52
C ALA A 78 17.38 18.15 -6.21
N LEU A 79 16.28 18.77 -6.67
CA LEU A 79 16.32 20.11 -7.29
C LEU A 79 16.88 21.18 -6.34
N LEU A 80 16.51 21.13 -5.06
CA LEU A 80 17.02 22.07 -4.06
C LEU A 80 18.53 21.88 -3.81
N LEU A 81 18.99 20.63 -3.75
CA LEU A 81 20.41 20.31 -3.61
C LEU A 81 21.21 20.79 -4.81
N ASP A 82 20.70 20.61 -6.03
CA ASP A 82 21.34 21.07 -7.26
C ASP A 82 21.47 22.60 -7.28
N SER A 83 20.38 23.32 -6.97
CA SER A 83 20.39 24.79 -6.89
C SER A 83 21.34 25.31 -5.80
N ALA A 84 21.40 24.66 -4.64
CA ALA A 84 22.33 25.02 -3.58
C ALA A 84 23.79 24.83 -4.00
N ASN A 85 24.11 23.73 -4.68
CA ASN A 85 25.46 23.45 -5.19
C ASN A 85 25.90 24.47 -6.24
N GLU A 86 25.00 24.90 -7.13
CA GLU A 86 25.29 25.95 -8.11
C GLU A 86 25.59 27.30 -7.42
N ALA A 87 24.82 27.66 -6.40
CA ALA A 87 25.05 28.89 -5.64
C ALA A 87 26.40 28.87 -4.90
N ILE A 88 26.78 27.74 -4.31
CA ILE A 88 28.09 27.58 -3.66
C ILE A 88 29.21 27.79 -4.67
N ARG A 89 29.14 27.13 -5.84
CA ARG A 89 30.14 27.28 -6.91
C ARG A 89 30.28 28.73 -7.37
N ALA A 90 29.18 29.49 -7.46
CA ALA A 90 29.21 30.89 -7.87
C ALA A 90 29.86 31.83 -6.83
N VAL A 91 29.93 31.42 -5.55
CA VAL A 91 30.61 32.17 -4.48
C VAL A 91 32.09 31.80 -4.39
N GLU A 92 32.45 30.57 -4.75
CA GLU A 92 33.83 30.07 -4.74
C GLU A 92 34.67 30.53 -5.95
N THR A 93 34.05 31.10 -6.99
CA THR A 93 34.70 31.74 -8.16
C THR A 93 34.88 33.24 -8.00
#